data_AF-A0AAU5WKJ0-F1
#
_entry.id   AF-A0AAU5WKJ0-F1
#
_cell.length_a   1.000
_cell.length_b   1.000
_cell.length_c   1.000
_cell.angle_alpha   90.00
_cell.angle_beta   90.00
_cell.angle_gamma   90.00
#
_symmetry.space_group_name_H-M   'P 1'
#
loop_
_entity.id
_entity.type
_entity.pdbx_description
1 polymer ?
#
loop_
_entity_poly.entity_id
_entity_poly.type
_entity_poly.pdbx_seq_one_letter_code
_entity_poly.pdbx_strand_id
1 'polypeptide(L)'
;MTAPASASAPAPPARVSGASPFASCTADTFPGDTYTVGVEAEPTLAIDPADPRRRVVGWQQDRWAYGSARGMVTTVTADGGRSWRQVSPPITLCSGGPYGRIANPWLTFGPDGRLYAAVMAAGLAPLTTGVAVLTSGDGGQSWNAPVEVDADPMAGYFHDKPALTVDPRHPRRAYLVWNRHNTTDQTHELLFSRTSDGGRTWEPARAIHRPPAGDGTIGNQIVVLPDGTLLDLFHEGPFAPGGASAATAAAGDGPELLRVMRSTDGGTTWSAPSTIAATDLGVPVLPGTTTPIVGASLVPDVTVDARGRVYMVWNDARLSGSRSAVALTASSDGGRTWARPRRVNGTPDSPPGGTGQAFTPQIDAAPDGTLAITYYDLRDDTAAAGASTTHWMATCGGPGCVRGEGFRERRLGGPFDLDKAFRWFDGPFLGSYTGLAHTPRGFVSAFVMSGERAGDPQDVYVGEVQTCSGRCHVR
;
A
#
# COMPACT_ATOMS: atom_id res chain seq x y z
N MET A 1 -44.66 -4.31 19.54
CA MET A 1 -43.65 -4.82 18.59
C MET A 1 -43.05 -3.63 17.89
N THR A 2 -41.86 -3.19 18.29
CA THR A 2 -41.13 -2.10 17.62
C THR A 2 -40.43 -2.70 16.40
N ALA A 3 -40.74 -2.16 15.21
CA ALA A 3 -40.07 -2.53 13.98
C ALA A 3 -38.55 -2.36 14.12
N PRO A 4 -37.73 -3.26 13.57
CA PRO A 4 -36.29 -3.07 13.57
C PRO A 4 -35.98 -1.81 12.75
N ALA A 5 -35.21 -0.89 13.34
CA ALA A 5 -34.69 0.26 12.61
C ALA A 5 -33.93 -0.26 11.38
N SER A 6 -34.33 0.17 10.19
CA SER A 6 -33.59 -0.07 8.96
C SER A 6 -32.18 0.47 9.16
N ALA A 7 -31.17 -0.41 9.10
CA ALA A 7 -29.79 0.03 9.02
C ALA A 7 -29.67 0.96 7.79
N SER A 8 -29.32 2.22 8.01
CA SER A 8 -29.07 3.16 6.91
C SER A 8 -27.99 2.57 6.01
N ALA A 9 -28.18 2.66 4.69
CA ALA A 9 -27.12 2.32 3.74
C ALA A 9 -25.83 3.10 4.09
N PRO A 10 -24.64 2.50 3.93
CA PRO A 10 -23.39 3.23 4.14
C PRO A 10 -23.37 4.49 3.29
N ALA A 11 -22.81 5.58 3.82
CA ALA A 11 -22.58 6.77 3.02
C ALA A 11 -21.66 6.42 1.84
N PRO A 12 -21.91 6.95 0.63
CA PRO A 12 -21.01 6.75 -0.50
C PRO A 12 -19.62 7.31 -0.16
N PRO A 13 -18.55 6.73 -0.71
CA PRO A 13 -17.21 7.23 -0.46
C PRO A 13 -17.03 8.64 -1.07
N ALA A 14 -16.25 9.48 -0.40
CA ALA A 14 -15.99 10.84 -0.83
C ALA A 14 -14.80 10.88 -1.81
N ARG A 15 -14.97 11.49 -2.98
CA ARG A 15 -13.84 11.77 -3.88
C ARG A 15 -12.94 12.84 -3.25
N VAL A 16 -11.63 12.60 -3.24
CA VAL A 16 -10.63 13.50 -2.63
C VAL A 16 -9.51 13.92 -3.61
N SER A 17 -9.45 13.32 -4.79
CA SER A 17 -8.69 13.80 -5.95
C SER A 17 -9.48 14.84 -6.76
N GLY A 18 -8.80 15.45 -7.73
CA GLY A 18 -9.30 16.52 -8.59
C GLY A 18 -8.36 16.72 -9.77
N ALA A 19 -8.48 17.85 -10.46
CA ALA A 19 -7.61 18.14 -11.59
C ALA A 19 -6.12 18.11 -11.19
N SER A 20 -5.27 17.59 -12.09
CA SER A 20 -3.83 17.54 -11.83
C SER A 20 -3.26 18.95 -11.58
N PRO A 21 -2.53 19.16 -10.46
CA PRO A 21 -1.83 20.41 -10.21
C PRO A 21 -0.60 20.60 -11.09
N PHE A 22 -0.22 19.59 -11.88
CA PHE A 22 0.97 19.60 -12.73
C PHE A 22 0.65 19.85 -14.21
N ALA A 23 -0.62 19.98 -14.58
CA ALA A 23 -1.06 20.03 -15.97
C ALA A 23 -0.36 21.10 -16.85
N SER A 24 0.06 22.23 -16.26
CA SER A 24 0.77 23.31 -16.97
C SER A 24 2.29 23.23 -16.90
N CYS A 25 2.84 22.34 -16.09
CA CYS A 25 4.28 22.21 -15.91
C CYS A 25 4.91 21.45 -17.09
N THR A 26 6.10 21.86 -17.50
CA THR A 26 6.91 21.18 -18.54
C THR A 26 8.33 20.87 -18.09
N ALA A 27 8.69 21.23 -16.85
CA ALA A 27 10.05 21.11 -16.32
C ALA A 27 10.53 19.65 -16.19
N ASP A 28 9.60 18.71 -16.13
CA ASP A 28 9.82 17.27 -16.03
C ASP A 28 9.76 16.52 -17.37
N THR A 29 9.71 17.25 -18.49
CA THR A 29 9.70 16.65 -19.83
C THR A 29 10.95 15.78 -20.04
N PHE A 30 10.74 14.52 -20.41
CA PHE A 30 11.82 13.58 -20.69
C PHE A 30 11.75 13.08 -22.14
N PRO A 31 12.84 13.17 -22.93
CA PRO A 31 12.82 12.76 -24.33
C PRO A 31 12.41 11.29 -24.52
N GLY A 32 11.48 11.05 -25.44
CA GLY A 32 11.06 9.70 -25.83
C GLY A 32 10.08 9.01 -24.87
N ASP A 33 9.61 9.70 -23.84
CA ASP A 33 8.62 9.18 -22.89
C ASP A 33 7.38 10.08 -22.85
N THR A 34 6.24 9.49 -22.52
CA THR A 34 4.94 10.18 -22.43
C THR A 34 4.28 9.88 -21.09
N TYR A 35 3.34 10.73 -20.69
CA TYR A 35 2.54 10.53 -19.50
C TYR A 35 1.06 10.74 -19.80
N THR A 36 0.21 10.20 -18.92
CA THR A 36 -1.23 10.43 -18.92
C THR A 36 -1.62 11.27 -17.72
N VAL A 37 -2.26 12.41 -17.98
CA VAL A 37 -2.78 13.32 -16.95
C VAL A 37 -4.03 12.73 -16.31
N GLY A 38 -4.23 12.98 -15.01
CA GLY A 38 -5.39 12.49 -14.25
C GLY A 38 -5.28 11.01 -13.86
N VAL A 39 -4.06 10.46 -13.87
CA VAL A 39 -3.85 9.10 -13.36
C VAL A 39 -3.43 9.19 -11.90
N GLU A 40 -4.35 8.87 -10.99
CA GLU A 40 -4.06 8.66 -9.58
C GLU A 40 -3.85 7.18 -9.29
N ALA A 41 -2.70 6.81 -8.72
CA ALA A 41 -2.40 5.42 -8.39
C ALA A 41 -1.70 5.29 -7.05
N GLU A 42 -1.83 4.10 -6.46
CA GLU A 42 -1.19 3.73 -5.19
C GLU A 42 -1.49 4.71 -4.04
N PRO A 43 -2.77 4.88 -3.66
CA PRO A 43 -3.11 5.75 -2.56
C PRO A 43 -2.61 5.16 -1.24
N THR A 44 -2.05 6.01 -0.39
CA THR A 44 -1.68 5.73 1.00
C THR A 44 -2.45 6.67 1.92
N LEU A 45 -2.73 6.25 3.15
CA LEU A 45 -3.50 7.01 4.14
C LEU A 45 -2.77 6.97 5.49
N ALA A 46 -2.62 8.14 6.11
CA ALA A 46 -2.15 8.25 7.48
C ALA A 46 -3.14 9.08 8.31
N ILE A 47 -3.43 8.60 9.53
CA ILE A 47 -4.25 9.29 10.53
C ILE A 47 -3.36 9.64 11.69
N ASP A 48 -3.44 10.89 12.14
CA ASP A 48 -2.65 11.36 13.26
C ASP A 48 -3.16 10.72 14.58
N PRO A 49 -2.33 9.94 15.30
CA PRO A 49 -2.73 9.32 16.54
C PRO A 49 -3.00 10.35 17.67
N ALA A 50 -2.45 11.56 17.57
CA ALA A 50 -2.66 12.63 18.55
C ALA A 50 -3.95 13.44 18.30
N ASP A 51 -4.38 13.57 17.03
CA ASP A 51 -5.66 14.16 16.65
C ASP A 51 -6.24 13.44 15.42
N PRO A 52 -7.11 12.42 15.60
CA PRO A 52 -7.67 11.64 14.49
C PRO A 52 -8.57 12.41 13.50
N ARG A 53 -8.81 13.71 13.75
CA ARG A 53 -9.42 14.62 12.78
C ARG A 53 -8.43 15.07 11.71
N ARG A 54 -7.12 15.03 12.02
CA ARG A 54 -6.03 15.25 11.07
C ARG A 54 -5.74 13.95 10.33
N ARG A 55 -5.98 13.95 9.02
CA ARG A 55 -5.77 12.79 8.16
C ARG A 55 -5.18 13.26 6.84
N VAL A 56 -4.32 12.45 6.25
CA VAL A 56 -3.69 12.75 4.97
C VAL A 56 -3.76 11.52 4.08
N VAL A 57 -4.26 11.72 2.86
CA VAL A 57 -4.17 10.73 1.78
C VAL A 57 -3.15 11.23 0.78
N GLY A 58 -2.26 10.36 0.30
CA GLY A 58 -1.28 10.67 -0.74
C GLY A 58 -1.35 9.67 -1.88
N TRP A 59 -1.03 10.08 -3.10
CA TRP A 59 -1.04 9.22 -4.29
C TRP A 59 -0.02 9.69 -5.33
N GLN A 60 0.31 8.80 -6.27
CA GLN A 60 1.04 9.14 -7.49
C GLN A 60 0.11 9.90 -8.44
N GLN A 61 0.50 11.08 -8.93
CA GLN A 61 -0.29 11.89 -9.86
C GLN A 61 0.40 12.01 -11.22
N ASP A 62 -0.38 11.72 -12.27
CA ASP A 62 0.00 11.74 -13.68
C ASP A 62 1.12 10.74 -13.97
N ARG A 63 0.75 9.58 -14.49
CA ARG A 63 1.66 8.43 -14.64
C ARG A 63 2.37 8.44 -15.98
N TRP A 64 3.67 8.20 -15.96
CA TRP A 64 4.49 7.99 -17.15
C TRP A 64 4.26 6.59 -17.73
N ALA A 65 4.40 6.45 -19.05
CA ALA A 65 4.13 5.21 -19.77
C ALA A 65 5.00 4.04 -19.26
N TYR A 66 6.28 4.30 -18.95
CA TYR A 66 7.22 3.32 -18.42
C TYR A 66 7.22 3.23 -16.87
N GLY A 67 6.20 3.77 -16.20
CA GLY A 67 6.07 3.77 -14.74
C GLY A 67 6.62 5.05 -14.10
N SER A 68 6.39 5.21 -12.79
CA SER A 68 6.54 6.48 -12.03
C SER A 68 5.55 7.57 -12.45
N ALA A 69 5.52 8.66 -11.69
CA ALA A 69 4.57 9.75 -11.83
C ALA A 69 5.26 11.12 -11.76
N ARG A 70 4.58 12.14 -12.28
CA ARG A 70 5.08 13.53 -12.32
C ARG A 70 5.24 14.16 -10.93
N GLY A 71 4.51 13.64 -9.95
CA GLY A 71 4.66 14.02 -8.56
C GLY A 71 3.76 13.22 -7.64
N MET A 72 3.94 13.44 -6.34
CA MET A 72 2.99 13.02 -5.34
C MET A 72 2.01 14.17 -5.10
N VAL A 73 0.72 13.86 -5.02
CA VAL A 73 -0.28 14.80 -4.50
C VAL A 73 -0.79 14.24 -3.20
N THR A 74 -1.04 15.14 -2.25
CA THR A 74 -1.69 14.81 -0.99
C THR A 74 -2.99 15.59 -0.86
N THR A 75 -3.94 15.06 -0.10
CA THR A 75 -5.11 15.79 0.36
C THR A 75 -5.21 15.66 1.87
N VAL A 76 -5.42 16.80 2.53
CA VAL A 76 -5.39 16.91 3.98
C VAL A 76 -6.74 17.32 4.51
N THR A 77 -7.10 16.79 5.67
CA THR A 77 -8.26 17.22 6.45
C THR A 77 -7.83 17.51 7.88
N ALA A 78 -8.51 18.48 8.52
CA ALA A 78 -8.37 18.78 9.95
C ALA A 78 -9.71 18.63 10.70
N ASP A 79 -10.76 18.20 10.01
CA ASP A 79 -12.14 18.11 10.53
C ASP A 79 -12.71 16.68 10.43
N GLY A 80 -11.83 15.68 10.29
CA GLY A 80 -12.22 14.27 10.21
C GLY A 80 -12.84 13.90 8.86
N GLY A 81 -12.44 14.57 7.78
CA GLY A 81 -12.85 14.25 6.42
C GLY A 81 -14.14 14.93 5.97
N ARG A 82 -14.64 15.95 6.68
CA ARG A 82 -15.79 16.76 6.22
C ARG A 82 -15.37 17.70 5.10
N SER A 83 -14.14 18.20 5.15
CA SER A 83 -13.51 18.94 4.08
C SER A 83 -12.07 18.45 3.85
N TRP A 84 -11.64 18.56 2.59
CA TRP A 84 -10.35 18.11 2.12
C TRP A 84 -9.69 19.21 1.29
N ARG A 85 -8.37 19.36 1.43
CA ARG A 85 -7.57 20.33 0.67
C ARG A 85 -6.38 19.63 0.04
N GLN A 86 -6.25 19.75 -1.27
CA GLN A 86 -5.07 19.27 -1.98
C GLN A 86 -3.83 20.11 -1.68
N VAL A 87 -2.70 19.44 -1.53
CA VAL A 87 -1.35 19.98 -1.32
C VAL A 87 -0.39 19.14 -2.16
N SER A 88 0.49 19.81 -2.91
CA SER A 88 1.57 19.16 -3.66
C SER A 88 2.88 19.28 -2.87
N PRO A 89 3.39 18.21 -2.25
CA PRO A 89 4.66 18.26 -1.53
C PRO A 89 5.82 18.58 -2.49
N PRO A 90 6.84 19.35 -2.07
CA PRO A 90 7.87 19.89 -2.96
C PRO A 90 8.95 18.86 -3.27
N ILE A 91 8.60 17.82 -4.03
CA ILE A 91 9.47 16.69 -4.32
C ILE A 91 10.04 16.78 -5.72
N THR A 92 9.17 17.05 -6.69
CA THR A 92 9.51 17.05 -8.11
C THR A 92 9.68 18.45 -8.67
N LEU A 93 10.29 18.57 -9.85
CA LEU A 93 10.44 19.83 -10.58
C LEU A 93 9.11 20.57 -10.74
N CYS A 94 8.01 19.83 -10.95
CA CYS A 94 6.66 20.39 -11.07
C CYS A 94 5.97 20.73 -9.76
N SER A 95 6.57 20.38 -8.62
CA SER A 95 6.11 20.74 -7.28
C SER A 95 7.11 21.61 -6.50
N GLY A 96 8.22 22.02 -7.12
CA GLY A 96 9.26 22.86 -6.52
C GLY A 96 10.38 22.12 -5.81
N GLY A 97 10.49 20.80 -6.00
CA GLY A 97 11.60 19.96 -5.54
C GLY A 97 12.62 19.61 -6.65
N PRO A 98 13.66 18.83 -6.31
CA PRO A 98 14.79 18.57 -7.22
C PRO A 98 14.59 17.37 -8.17
N TYR A 99 13.59 16.51 -7.94
CA TYR A 99 13.45 15.24 -8.67
C TYR A 99 12.60 15.38 -9.93
N GLY A 100 12.88 14.59 -10.97
CA GLY A 100 12.03 14.55 -12.16
C GLY A 100 10.72 13.81 -11.94
N ARG A 101 10.79 12.69 -11.21
CA ARG A 101 9.67 11.76 -11.06
C ARG A 101 9.69 11.11 -9.68
N ILE A 102 8.53 10.59 -9.28
CA ILE A 102 8.40 9.77 -8.07
C ILE A 102 7.59 8.50 -8.33
N ALA A 103 7.72 7.52 -7.45
CA ALA A 103 6.77 6.43 -7.31
C ALA A 103 6.63 6.03 -5.85
N ASN A 104 5.70 5.13 -5.58
CA ASN A 104 5.58 4.43 -4.30
C ASN A 104 5.46 5.35 -3.07
N PRO A 105 4.49 6.29 -3.03
CA PRO A 105 4.31 7.15 -1.86
C PRO A 105 3.88 6.36 -0.62
N TRP A 106 4.56 6.61 0.50
CA TRP A 106 4.26 5.99 1.78
C TRP A 106 4.13 7.05 2.88
N LEU A 107 2.95 7.14 3.51
CA LEU A 107 2.68 8.11 4.57
C LEU A 107 2.60 7.43 5.95
N THR A 108 3.16 8.07 6.98
CA THR A 108 2.97 7.62 8.36
C THR A 108 3.07 8.78 9.35
N PHE A 109 2.23 8.76 10.38
CA PHE A 109 2.32 9.69 11.49
C PHE A 109 3.13 9.08 12.64
N GLY A 110 4.02 9.88 13.22
CA GLY A 110 4.61 9.60 14.52
C GLY A 110 3.66 9.89 15.68
N PRO A 111 3.92 9.36 16.88
CA PRO A 111 3.10 9.63 18.07
C PRO A 111 3.18 11.09 18.54
N ASP A 112 4.11 11.90 18.03
CA ASP A 112 4.18 13.35 18.25
C ASP A 112 3.40 14.18 17.21
N GLY A 113 2.65 13.51 16.31
CA GLY A 113 1.90 14.15 15.24
C GLY A 113 2.74 14.66 14.08
N ARG A 114 4.05 14.33 14.02
CA ARG A 114 4.86 14.57 12.82
C ARG A 114 4.46 13.56 11.73
N LEU A 115 4.16 14.08 10.55
CA LEU A 115 3.92 13.27 9.36
C LEU A 115 5.22 13.06 8.61
N TYR A 116 5.44 11.84 8.13
CA TYR A 116 6.52 11.46 7.25
C TYR A 116 5.93 11.00 5.92
N ALA A 117 6.62 11.34 4.83
CA ALA A 117 6.38 10.79 3.50
C ALA A 117 7.69 10.21 2.98
N ALA A 118 7.69 8.93 2.61
CA ALA A 118 8.77 8.31 1.84
C ALA A 118 8.32 8.11 0.39
N VAL A 119 9.23 8.29 -0.56
CA VAL A 119 8.97 8.08 -1.99
C VAL A 119 10.19 7.48 -2.64
N MET A 120 9.98 6.65 -3.66
CA MET A 120 11.01 6.41 -4.67
C MET A 120 11.12 7.68 -5.50
N ALA A 121 12.33 8.20 -5.68
CA ALA A 121 12.57 9.44 -6.42
C ALA A 121 13.58 9.20 -7.55
N ALA A 122 13.41 9.90 -8.67
CA ALA A 122 14.33 9.82 -9.79
C ALA A 122 14.80 11.21 -10.24
N GLY A 123 16.12 11.40 -10.37
CA GLY A 123 16.73 12.60 -10.94
C GLY A 123 16.83 12.51 -12.46
N LEU A 124 16.79 13.65 -13.16
CA LEU A 124 16.91 13.71 -14.63
C LEU A 124 18.32 14.08 -15.12
N ALA A 125 19.10 14.78 -14.31
CA ALA A 125 20.45 15.22 -14.65
C ALA A 125 21.30 15.39 -13.37
N PRO A 126 22.12 14.40 -12.98
CA PRO A 126 22.28 13.09 -13.61
C PRO A 126 21.05 12.18 -13.45
N LEU A 127 20.93 11.15 -14.30
CA LEU A 127 19.89 10.13 -14.17
C LEU A 127 20.17 9.23 -12.97
N THR A 128 19.33 9.35 -11.96
CA THR A 128 19.46 8.65 -10.68
C THR A 128 18.12 8.09 -10.23
N THR A 129 18.17 7.05 -9.43
CA THR A 129 17.02 6.45 -8.73
C THR A 129 17.40 6.28 -7.28
N GLY A 130 16.45 6.45 -6.37
CA GLY A 130 16.74 6.42 -4.95
C GLY A 130 15.51 6.60 -4.10
N VAL A 131 15.74 6.90 -2.83
CA VAL A 131 14.67 7.12 -1.84
C VAL A 131 14.86 8.48 -1.19
N ALA A 132 13.77 9.24 -1.14
CA ALA A 132 13.72 10.54 -0.47
C ALA A 132 12.63 10.55 0.60
N VAL A 133 12.87 11.31 1.68
CA VAL A 133 11.92 11.48 2.78
C VAL A 133 11.61 12.96 3.02
N LEU A 134 10.34 13.26 3.25
CA LEU A 134 9.83 14.56 3.65
C LEU A 134 9.12 14.46 4.99
N THR A 135 9.07 15.56 5.72
CA THR A 135 8.30 15.65 6.97
C THR A 135 7.42 16.87 7.00
N SER A 136 6.28 16.76 7.68
CA SER A 136 5.38 17.86 7.99
C SER A 136 5.06 17.91 9.49
N GLY A 137 5.01 19.13 10.04
CA GLY A 137 4.64 19.38 11.44
C GLY A 137 3.21 19.90 11.62
N ASP A 138 2.47 20.16 10.53
CA ASP A 138 1.18 20.84 10.53
C ASP A 138 0.05 20.01 9.90
N GLY A 139 0.23 18.68 9.86
CA GLY A 139 -0.76 17.74 9.31
C GLY A 139 -0.75 17.69 7.78
N GLY A 140 0.42 17.90 7.15
CA GLY A 140 0.60 17.82 5.70
C GLY A 140 0.27 19.10 4.93
N GLN A 141 0.02 20.22 5.63
CA GLN A 141 -0.29 21.50 4.97
C GLN A 141 0.95 22.16 4.38
N SER A 142 2.09 21.98 5.03
CA SER A 142 3.41 22.34 4.52
C SER A 142 4.42 21.22 4.79
N TRP A 143 5.48 21.19 3.98
CA TRP A 143 6.48 20.14 3.99
C TRP A 143 7.88 20.75 3.94
N ASN A 144 8.82 20.10 4.63
CA ASN A 144 10.23 20.42 4.47
C ASN A 144 10.73 20.01 3.07
N ALA A 145 11.91 20.52 2.69
CA ALA A 145 12.62 20.02 1.52
C ALA A 145 12.91 18.51 1.68
N PRO A 146 12.93 17.74 0.57
CA PRO A 146 13.25 16.32 0.62
C PRO A 146 14.67 16.08 1.11
N VAL A 147 14.81 15.11 2.00
CA VAL A 147 16.09 14.54 2.44
C VAL A 147 16.33 13.30 1.60
N GLU A 148 17.37 13.33 0.77
CA GLU A 148 17.85 12.16 0.04
C GLU A 148 18.46 11.16 1.03
N VAL A 149 17.91 9.95 1.07
CA VAL A 149 18.40 8.86 1.94
C VAL A 149 19.39 7.98 1.20
N ASP A 150 19.13 7.75 -0.08
CA ASP A 150 19.94 6.91 -0.95
C ASP A 150 19.71 7.29 -2.41
N ALA A 151 20.74 7.16 -3.24
CA ALA A 151 20.66 7.45 -4.68
C ALA A 151 21.75 6.72 -5.46
N ASP A 152 21.35 6.11 -6.57
CA ASP A 152 22.23 5.39 -7.49
C ASP A 152 22.03 5.80 -8.95
N PRO A 153 23.04 5.61 -9.82
CA PRO A 153 22.86 5.75 -11.26
C PRO A 153 21.82 4.76 -11.79
N MET A 154 20.80 5.26 -12.51
CA MET A 154 19.76 4.41 -13.12
C MET A 154 20.30 3.41 -14.14
N ALA A 155 21.52 3.63 -14.65
CA ALA A 155 22.15 2.72 -15.61
C ALA A 155 22.46 1.33 -15.04
N GLY A 156 22.54 1.19 -13.71
CA GLY A 156 22.88 -0.08 -13.05
C GLY A 156 21.95 -0.47 -11.90
N TYR A 157 21.04 0.40 -11.48
CA TYR A 157 20.23 0.17 -10.29
C TYR A 157 18.77 0.59 -10.48
N PHE A 158 17.91 -0.06 -9.71
CA PHE A 158 16.49 0.25 -9.58
C PHE A 158 16.07 0.11 -8.11
N HIS A 159 15.44 1.14 -7.55
CA HIS A 159 14.89 1.13 -6.19
C HIS A 159 13.38 0.92 -6.27
N ASP A 160 12.79 0.22 -5.31
CA ASP A 160 11.34 -0.01 -5.32
C ASP A 160 10.74 -0.17 -3.92
N LYS A 161 9.48 0.27 -3.80
CA LYS A 161 8.61 0.12 -2.62
C LYS A 161 9.27 0.51 -1.28
N PRO A 162 9.67 1.79 -1.09
CA PRO A 162 10.04 2.27 0.24
C PRO A 162 8.83 2.25 1.18
N ALA A 163 9.02 1.69 2.38
CA ALA A 163 8.07 1.74 3.46
C ALA A 163 8.72 2.33 4.72
N LEU A 164 8.01 3.24 5.38
CA LEU A 164 8.50 3.98 6.55
C LEU A 164 7.62 3.71 7.76
N THR A 165 8.26 3.41 8.89
CA THR A 165 7.59 3.18 10.18
C THR A 165 8.22 4.06 11.26
N VAL A 166 7.42 4.86 11.94
CA VAL A 166 7.87 5.64 13.11
C VAL A 166 7.81 4.76 14.35
N ASP A 167 8.84 4.82 15.20
CA ASP A 167 8.87 4.08 16.45
C ASP A 167 7.82 4.66 17.43
N PRO A 168 6.79 3.90 17.82
CA PRO A 168 5.73 4.39 18.71
C PRO A 168 6.26 4.73 20.11
N ARG A 169 7.44 4.23 20.49
CA ARG A 169 8.09 4.50 21.79
C ARG A 169 9.03 5.70 21.72
N HIS A 170 9.43 6.12 20.51
CA HIS A 170 10.41 7.18 20.29
C HIS A 170 10.02 8.05 19.08
N PRO A 171 9.25 9.14 19.26
CA PRO A 171 8.68 9.94 18.15
C PRO A 171 9.67 10.54 17.14
N ARG A 172 10.96 10.58 17.47
CA ARG A 172 12.01 11.06 16.57
C ARG A 172 12.76 9.94 15.84
N ARG A 173 12.48 8.69 16.18
CA ARG A 173 13.08 7.52 15.54
C ARG A 173 12.11 6.96 14.52
N ALA A 174 12.60 6.75 13.30
CA ALA A 174 11.86 6.07 12.26
C ALA A 174 12.79 5.15 11.48
N TYR A 175 12.21 4.12 10.89
CA TYR A 175 12.87 3.07 10.15
C TYR A 175 12.34 3.07 8.73
N LEU A 176 13.24 2.89 7.76
CA LEU A 176 12.93 2.90 6.34
C LEU A 176 13.53 1.65 5.71
N VAL A 177 12.72 0.92 4.94
CA VAL A 177 13.15 -0.25 4.17
C VAL A 177 12.67 -0.15 2.73
N TRP A 178 13.46 -0.67 1.79
CA TRP A 178 13.14 -0.70 0.36
C TRP A 178 13.93 -1.80 -0.35
N ASN A 179 13.50 -2.13 -1.56
CA ASN A 179 14.21 -3.06 -2.44
C ASN A 179 15.16 -2.27 -3.33
N ARG A 180 16.34 -2.83 -3.59
CA ARG A 180 17.26 -2.37 -4.62
C ARG A 180 17.65 -3.54 -5.50
N HIS A 181 17.53 -3.37 -6.80
CA HIS A 181 17.95 -4.34 -7.81
C HIS A 181 19.13 -3.76 -8.59
N ASN A 182 20.21 -4.54 -8.71
CA ASN A 182 21.31 -4.25 -9.60
C ASN A 182 21.00 -4.85 -10.98
N THR A 183 20.71 -4.00 -11.96
CA THR A 183 20.33 -4.42 -13.31
C THR A 183 21.51 -4.98 -14.12
N THR A 184 22.75 -4.80 -13.66
CA THR A 184 23.95 -5.28 -14.36
C THR A 184 24.22 -6.76 -14.09
N ASP A 185 24.16 -7.17 -12.81
CA ASP A 185 24.43 -8.55 -12.39
C ASP A 185 23.19 -9.30 -11.89
N GLN A 186 22.02 -8.66 -11.94
CA GLN A 186 20.71 -9.20 -11.57
C GLN A 186 20.59 -9.56 -10.08
N THR A 187 21.38 -8.94 -9.21
CA THR A 187 21.29 -9.15 -7.76
C THR A 187 20.25 -8.24 -7.11
N HIS A 188 19.67 -8.69 -6.00
CA HIS A 188 18.71 -7.93 -5.20
C HIS A 188 19.22 -7.71 -3.78
N GLU A 189 18.80 -6.60 -3.18
CA GLU A 189 19.08 -6.23 -1.80
C GLU A 189 17.82 -5.68 -1.13
N LEU A 190 17.60 -6.08 0.12
CA LEU A 190 16.71 -5.40 1.04
C LEU A 190 17.56 -4.37 1.80
N LEU A 191 17.32 -3.09 1.53
CA LEU A 191 18.04 -1.98 2.16
C LEU A 191 17.30 -1.43 3.37
N PHE A 192 18.08 -0.94 4.34
CA PHE A 192 17.60 -0.31 5.56
C PHE A 192 18.33 1.00 5.84
N SER A 193 17.60 2.00 6.33
CA SER A 193 18.13 3.16 7.01
C SER A 193 17.22 3.56 8.18
N ARG A 194 17.75 4.32 9.13
CA ARG A 194 16.98 4.89 10.24
C ARG A 194 17.38 6.33 10.52
N THR A 195 16.43 7.07 11.07
CA THR A 195 16.65 8.38 11.67
C THR A 195 16.47 8.30 13.19
N SER A 196 17.12 9.21 13.92
CA SER A 196 16.90 9.39 15.37
C SER A 196 16.58 10.84 15.74
N ASP A 197 16.51 11.73 14.76
CA ASP A 197 16.36 13.17 14.93
C ASP A 197 15.10 13.74 14.26
N GLY A 198 14.13 12.87 14.00
CA GLY A 198 12.85 13.26 13.42
C GLY A 198 12.87 13.38 11.91
N GLY A 199 13.75 12.65 11.21
CA GLY A 199 13.87 12.65 9.75
C GLY A 199 14.69 13.80 9.19
N ARG A 200 15.47 14.51 10.03
CA ARG A 200 16.38 15.58 9.55
C ARG A 200 17.61 14.96 8.90
N THR A 201 18.12 13.88 9.49
CA THR A 201 19.20 13.07 8.94
C THR A 201 18.86 11.59 9.03
N TRP A 202 19.45 10.82 8.12
CA TRP A 202 19.32 9.37 8.03
C TRP A 202 20.71 8.75 8.04
N GLU A 203 20.86 7.58 8.66
CA GLU A 203 22.12 6.84 8.58
C GLU A 203 22.34 6.32 7.14
N PRO A 204 23.59 6.08 6.73
CA PRO A 204 23.85 5.49 5.42
C PRO A 204 23.05 4.19 5.22
N ALA A 205 22.44 4.04 4.06
CA ALA A 205 21.72 2.84 3.69
C ALA A 205 22.64 1.62 3.74
N ARG A 206 22.13 0.48 4.22
CA ARG A 206 22.84 -0.80 4.17
C ARG A 206 21.90 -1.94 3.81
N ALA A 207 22.44 -2.92 3.10
CA ALA A 207 21.73 -4.18 2.90
C ALA A 207 21.63 -4.94 4.23
N ILE A 208 20.42 -5.30 4.63
CA ILE A 208 20.16 -6.19 5.76
C ILE A 208 19.87 -7.62 5.29
N HIS A 209 19.50 -7.79 4.03
CA HIS A 209 19.34 -9.09 3.39
C HIS A 209 19.69 -9.05 1.90
N ARG A 210 20.18 -10.18 1.39
CA ARG A 210 20.42 -10.44 -0.03
C ARG A 210 19.81 -11.81 -0.36
N PRO A 211 18.69 -11.88 -1.09
CA PRO A 211 18.10 -13.15 -1.48
C PRO A 211 19.06 -13.95 -2.40
N PRO A 212 18.81 -15.26 -2.58
CA PRO A 212 19.55 -16.07 -3.53
C PRO A 212 19.55 -15.49 -4.95
N ALA A 213 20.53 -15.87 -5.78
CA ALA A 213 20.58 -15.42 -7.16
C ALA A 213 19.30 -15.84 -7.92
N GLY A 214 18.69 -14.90 -8.63
CA GLY A 214 17.42 -15.09 -9.33
C GLY A 214 16.17 -14.76 -8.49
N ASP A 215 16.33 -14.59 -7.18
CA ASP A 215 15.26 -14.15 -6.29
C ASP A 215 15.36 -12.65 -5.98
N GLY A 216 14.22 -12.05 -5.69
CA GLY A 216 14.07 -10.69 -5.20
C GLY A 216 13.17 -10.64 -3.97
N THR A 217 13.22 -9.51 -3.28
CA THR A 217 12.24 -9.16 -2.25
C THR A 217 11.25 -8.14 -2.79
N ILE A 218 10.02 -8.14 -2.28
CA ILE A 218 9.02 -7.10 -2.59
C ILE A 218 8.11 -6.82 -1.40
N GLY A 219 7.74 -5.55 -1.25
CA GLY A 219 6.78 -5.09 -0.24
C GLY A 219 7.27 -5.24 1.20
N ASN A 220 8.55 -4.96 1.47
CA ASN A 220 9.10 -4.99 2.83
C ASN A 220 8.43 -3.94 3.70
N GLN A 221 8.05 -4.33 4.91
CA GLN A 221 7.41 -3.45 5.89
C GLN A 221 7.92 -3.76 7.29
N ILE A 222 8.36 -2.72 8.00
CA ILE A 222 8.74 -2.84 9.41
C ILE A 222 7.53 -2.58 10.30
N VAL A 223 7.30 -3.46 11.27
CA VAL A 223 6.43 -3.20 12.42
C VAL A 223 7.21 -3.21 13.73
N VAL A 224 6.80 -2.38 14.68
CA VAL A 224 7.42 -2.30 16.01
C VAL A 224 6.53 -3.00 17.02
N LEU A 225 7.03 -4.06 17.65
CA LEU A 225 6.33 -4.76 18.70
C LEU A 225 6.28 -3.92 19.99
N PRO A 226 5.35 -4.19 20.93
CA PRO A 226 5.24 -3.45 22.19
C PRO A 226 6.54 -3.41 23.01
N ASP A 227 7.41 -4.42 22.89
CA ASP A 227 8.70 -4.49 23.58
C ASP A 227 9.83 -3.69 22.89
N GLY A 228 9.57 -3.12 21.71
CA GLY A 228 10.55 -2.39 20.89
C GLY A 228 11.31 -3.27 19.88
N THR A 229 11.02 -4.57 19.83
CA THR A 229 11.50 -5.44 18.75
C THR A 229 10.98 -4.95 17.41
N LEU A 230 11.84 -4.93 16.39
CA LEU A 230 11.45 -4.71 15.00
C LEU A 230 11.24 -6.06 14.31
N LEU A 231 10.16 -6.16 13.54
CA LEU A 231 9.99 -7.21 12.53
C LEU A 231 9.93 -6.57 11.16
N ASP A 232 10.67 -7.10 10.20
CA ASP A 232 10.56 -6.76 8.78
C ASP A 232 9.95 -7.94 8.03
N LEU A 233 8.82 -7.73 7.34
CA LEU A 233 8.04 -8.77 6.68
C LEU A 233 7.91 -8.46 5.19
N PHE A 234 8.09 -9.48 4.34
CA PHE A 234 8.16 -9.29 2.89
C PHE A 234 7.85 -10.58 2.11
N HIS A 235 7.59 -10.42 0.81
CA HIS A 235 7.65 -11.52 -0.14
C HIS A 235 9.10 -11.73 -0.61
N GLU A 236 9.50 -13.00 -0.75
CA GLU A 236 10.77 -13.41 -1.37
C GLU A 236 10.50 -14.51 -2.40
N GLY A 237 11.14 -14.45 -3.56
CA GLY A 237 10.96 -15.44 -4.63
C GLY A 237 11.45 -14.91 -5.98
N PRO A 238 11.14 -15.60 -7.08
CA PRO A 238 11.64 -15.29 -8.42
C PRO A 238 10.93 -14.08 -9.06
N PHE A 239 10.91 -12.94 -8.38
CA PHE A 239 10.23 -11.74 -8.83
C PHE A 239 11.08 -10.93 -9.80
N ALA A 240 10.48 -10.52 -10.93
CA ALA A 240 11.13 -9.60 -11.86
C ALA A 240 11.21 -8.17 -11.26
N PRO A 241 12.25 -7.38 -11.59
CA PRO A 241 12.34 -5.99 -11.19
C PRO A 241 11.18 -5.14 -11.75
N GLY A 242 10.74 -4.12 -10.99
CA GLY A 242 9.85 -3.06 -11.54
C GLY A 242 8.35 -3.34 -11.54
N GLY A 243 7.88 -4.38 -10.84
CA GLY A 243 6.45 -4.57 -10.56
C GLY A 243 5.57 -4.98 -11.74
N ALA A 244 6.15 -5.49 -12.83
CA ALA A 244 5.37 -6.19 -13.86
C ALA A 244 5.01 -7.59 -13.34
N SER A 245 3.85 -7.71 -12.67
CA SER A 245 3.19 -8.99 -12.49
C SER A 245 2.78 -9.52 -13.88
N ALA A 246 3.57 -10.46 -14.43
CA ALA A 246 3.50 -11.07 -15.77
C ALA A 246 4.09 -10.17 -16.90
N ALA A 247 4.97 -10.61 -17.82
CA ALA A 247 4.91 -11.87 -18.58
C ALA A 247 6.21 -12.29 -19.34
N THR A 248 7.43 -11.79 -19.03
CA THR A 248 8.56 -11.97 -19.98
C THR A 248 9.96 -12.32 -19.44
N ALA A 249 10.14 -12.59 -18.15
CA ALA A 249 11.36 -13.27 -17.69
C ALA A 249 10.95 -14.63 -17.14
N ALA A 250 11.70 -15.69 -17.46
CA ALA A 250 11.57 -16.97 -16.80
C ALA A 250 11.71 -16.71 -15.29
N ALA A 251 10.57 -16.62 -14.59
CA ALA A 251 10.55 -16.73 -13.14
C ALA A 251 11.34 -18.00 -12.85
N GLY A 252 12.45 -17.88 -12.12
CA GLY A 252 13.21 -19.06 -11.71
C GLY A 252 12.26 -20.08 -11.05
N ASP A 253 12.60 -21.36 -11.09
CA ASP A 253 11.78 -22.44 -10.52
C ASP A 253 11.74 -22.44 -8.97
N GLY A 254 12.09 -21.31 -8.34
CA GLY A 254 12.15 -21.13 -6.89
C GLY A 254 10.78 -20.92 -6.26
N PRO A 255 10.59 -21.29 -4.98
CA PRO A 255 9.32 -21.09 -4.29
C PRO A 255 9.08 -19.60 -4.01
N GLU A 256 7.83 -19.15 -4.16
CA GLU A 256 7.39 -17.87 -3.60
C GLU A 256 7.13 -18.03 -2.09
N LEU A 257 7.73 -17.16 -1.29
CA LEU A 257 7.73 -17.23 0.17
C LEU A 257 7.28 -15.90 0.79
N LEU A 258 6.63 -16.01 1.94
CA LEU A 258 6.55 -14.94 2.92
C LEU A 258 7.67 -15.11 3.95
N ARG A 259 8.41 -14.05 4.21
CA ARG A 259 9.57 -14.04 5.11
C ARG A 259 9.40 -13.01 6.20
N VAL A 260 10.07 -13.26 7.33
CA VAL A 260 10.25 -12.30 8.42
C VAL A 260 11.69 -12.28 8.89
N MET A 261 12.20 -11.08 9.16
CA MET A 261 13.46 -10.82 9.85
C MET A 261 13.20 -10.05 11.15
N ARG A 262 14.08 -10.22 12.14
CA ARG A 262 13.90 -9.65 13.48
C ARG A 262 15.12 -8.87 13.93
N SER A 263 14.88 -7.74 14.60
CA SER A 263 15.90 -6.92 15.25
C SER A 263 15.48 -6.56 16.68
N THR A 264 16.41 -6.61 17.63
CA THR A 264 16.18 -6.24 19.05
C THR A 264 16.98 -5.02 19.51
N ASP A 265 17.74 -4.41 18.62
CA ASP A 265 18.66 -3.30 18.92
C ASP A 265 18.37 -2.05 18.08
N GLY A 266 17.10 -1.89 17.66
CA GLY A 266 16.66 -0.75 16.87
C GLY A 266 17.19 -0.75 15.43
N GLY A 267 17.41 -1.95 14.87
CA GLY A 267 17.79 -2.17 13.47
C GLY A 267 19.29 -2.22 13.26
N THR A 268 20.11 -2.19 14.31
CA THR A 268 21.56 -2.27 14.20
C THR A 268 22.00 -3.65 13.71
N THR A 269 21.38 -4.72 14.20
CA THR A 269 21.58 -6.09 13.70
C THR A 269 20.24 -6.76 13.41
N TRP A 270 20.24 -7.66 12.43
CA TRP A 270 19.05 -8.40 11.99
C TRP A 270 19.33 -9.90 11.97
N SER A 271 18.31 -10.69 12.32
CA SER A 271 18.36 -12.15 12.14
C SER A 271 18.39 -12.50 10.65
N ALA A 272 18.86 -13.72 10.33
CA ALA A 272 18.54 -14.32 9.03
C ALA A 272 17.00 -14.42 8.85
N PRO A 273 16.49 -14.38 7.62
CA PRO A 273 15.05 -14.49 7.37
C PRO A 273 14.51 -15.87 7.72
N SER A 274 13.37 -15.93 8.40
CA SER A 274 12.59 -17.16 8.61
C SER A 274 11.34 -17.17 7.74
N THR A 275 10.89 -18.35 7.32
CA THR A 275 9.68 -18.51 6.49
C THR A 275 8.42 -18.42 7.35
N ILE A 276 7.52 -17.52 6.98
CA ILE A 276 6.15 -17.41 7.50
C ILE A 276 5.27 -18.48 6.85
N ALA A 277 5.28 -18.50 5.51
CA ALA A 277 4.54 -19.44 4.67
C ALA A 277 5.15 -19.49 3.27
N ALA A 278 4.96 -20.59 2.54
CA ALA A 278 4.99 -20.54 1.07
C ALA A 278 3.76 -19.76 0.57
N THR A 279 3.77 -19.27 -0.66
CA THR A 279 2.63 -18.61 -1.32
C THR A 279 2.61 -18.95 -2.82
N ASP A 280 1.50 -18.60 -3.49
CA ASP A 280 1.44 -18.36 -4.93
C ASP A 280 0.68 -17.03 -5.06
N LEU A 281 1.37 -15.95 -5.40
CA LEU A 281 0.76 -14.62 -5.50
C LEU A 281 -0.41 -14.60 -6.48
N GLY A 282 -0.36 -15.45 -7.51
CA GLY A 282 -1.25 -15.38 -8.65
C GLY A 282 -1.17 -14.04 -9.37
N VAL A 283 -1.83 -13.98 -10.53
CA VAL A 283 -2.06 -12.71 -11.23
C VAL A 283 -3.55 -12.67 -11.54
N PRO A 284 -4.34 -11.87 -10.82
CA PRO A 284 -5.74 -11.72 -11.14
C PRO A 284 -5.90 -11.09 -12.52
N VAL A 285 -6.94 -11.48 -13.24
CA VAL A 285 -7.22 -11.03 -14.61
C VAL A 285 -8.62 -10.46 -14.72
N LEU A 286 -8.86 -9.64 -15.74
CA LEU A 286 -10.20 -9.16 -16.04
C LEU A 286 -11.13 -10.32 -16.43
N PRO A 287 -12.40 -10.35 -15.94
CA PRO A 287 -13.29 -11.48 -16.16
C PRO A 287 -13.50 -11.80 -17.64
N GLY A 288 -13.40 -13.07 -18.00
CA GLY A 288 -13.58 -13.53 -19.40
C GLY A 288 -12.40 -13.22 -20.33
N THR A 289 -11.27 -12.74 -19.80
CA THR A 289 -10.07 -12.41 -20.57
C THR A 289 -8.81 -13.06 -20.00
N THR A 290 -7.66 -12.84 -20.63
CA THR A 290 -6.33 -13.14 -20.08
C THR A 290 -5.58 -11.87 -19.64
N THR A 291 -6.24 -10.72 -19.65
CA THR A 291 -5.61 -9.43 -19.38
C THR A 291 -5.33 -9.29 -17.88
N PRO A 292 -4.07 -9.14 -17.45
CA PRO A 292 -3.72 -9.04 -16.04
C PRO A 292 -4.20 -7.73 -15.43
N ILE A 293 -4.61 -7.77 -14.16
CA ILE A 293 -4.78 -6.58 -13.33
C ILE A 293 -3.41 -6.29 -12.70
N VAL A 294 -2.77 -5.23 -13.14
CA VAL A 294 -1.33 -5.03 -12.90
C VAL A 294 -1.08 -4.59 -11.46
N GLY A 295 -0.07 -5.20 -10.82
CA GLY A 295 0.38 -4.85 -9.47
C GLY A 295 -0.48 -5.40 -8.33
N ALA A 296 -1.62 -6.01 -8.64
CA ALA A 296 -2.69 -6.34 -7.70
C ALA A 296 -2.35 -7.38 -6.60
N SER A 297 -1.24 -8.11 -6.76
CA SER A 297 -0.80 -9.14 -5.80
C SER A 297 0.55 -8.84 -5.14
N LEU A 298 1.20 -7.73 -5.49
CA LEU A 298 2.65 -7.57 -5.25
C LEU A 298 3.04 -7.18 -3.83
N VAL A 299 2.20 -6.43 -3.12
CA VAL A 299 2.55 -5.86 -1.81
C VAL A 299 1.66 -6.49 -0.75
N PRO A 300 2.24 -7.22 0.22
CA PRO A 300 1.50 -7.66 1.38
C PRO A 300 1.32 -6.48 2.33
N ASP A 301 0.43 -6.64 3.30
CA ASP A 301 0.25 -5.63 4.35
C ASP A 301 0.29 -6.24 5.74
N VAL A 302 0.78 -5.47 6.72
CA VAL A 302 1.07 -5.95 8.06
C VAL A 302 0.65 -4.95 9.13
N THR A 303 0.07 -5.45 10.22
CA THR A 303 -0.26 -4.64 11.39
C THR A 303 0.05 -5.38 12.69
N VAL A 304 0.20 -4.62 13.77
CA VAL A 304 0.41 -5.14 15.13
C VAL A 304 -0.66 -4.57 16.04
N ASP A 305 -1.38 -5.43 16.74
CA ASP A 305 -2.37 -4.97 17.72
C ASP A 305 -1.73 -4.58 19.06
N ALA A 306 -2.51 -3.92 19.93
CA ALA A 306 -2.05 -3.48 21.24
C ALA A 306 -1.58 -4.63 22.18
N ARG A 307 -1.88 -5.89 21.86
CA ARG A 307 -1.42 -7.07 22.60
C ARG A 307 -0.12 -7.65 22.02
N GLY A 308 0.43 -7.05 20.96
CA GLY A 308 1.63 -7.52 20.27
C GLY A 308 1.39 -8.69 19.33
N ARG A 309 0.12 -8.98 18.96
CA ARG A 309 -0.17 -9.95 17.92
C ARG A 309 0.07 -9.29 16.57
N VAL A 310 0.77 -10.01 15.69
CA VAL A 310 1.10 -9.55 14.34
C VAL A 310 0.16 -10.21 13.36
N TYR A 311 -0.38 -9.46 12.42
CA TYR A 311 -1.26 -9.96 11.36
C TYR A 311 -0.70 -9.53 10.02
N MET A 312 -0.74 -10.43 9.04
CA MET A 312 -0.27 -10.16 7.69
C MET A 312 -1.31 -10.64 6.68
N VAL A 313 -1.58 -9.82 5.67
CA VAL A 313 -2.48 -10.13 4.56
C VAL A 313 -1.75 -10.03 3.22
N TRP A 314 -2.14 -10.87 2.27
CA TRP A 314 -1.56 -10.91 0.92
C TRP A 314 -2.49 -11.64 -0.05
N ASN A 315 -2.18 -11.60 -1.34
CA ASN A 315 -2.85 -12.41 -2.36
C ASN A 315 -2.28 -13.84 -2.37
N ASP A 316 -3.15 -14.85 -2.35
CA ASP A 316 -2.73 -16.25 -2.43
C ASP A 316 -3.68 -17.08 -3.30
N ALA A 317 -3.22 -17.45 -4.50
CA ALA A 317 -3.95 -18.28 -5.45
C ALA A 317 -4.24 -19.69 -4.91
N ARG A 318 -3.43 -20.21 -3.97
CA ARG A 318 -3.61 -21.58 -3.43
C ARG A 318 -4.83 -21.70 -2.53
N LEU A 319 -5.43 -20.56 -2.13
CA LEU A 319 -6.61 -20.49 -1.28
C LEU A 319 -7.91 -20.26 -2.07
N SER A 320 -7.87 -20.33 -3.41
CA SER A 320 -9.00 -20.03 -4.29
C SER A 320 -9.03 -20.93 -5.53
N GLY A 321 -10.22 -21.32 -5.99
CA GLY A 321 -10.40 -21.91 -7.32
C GLY A 321 -10.23 -20.91 -8.47
N SER A 322 -10.19 -19.61 -8.17
CA SER A 322 -10.29 -18.51 -9.15
C SER A 322 -8.96 -17.81 -9.45
N ARG A 323 -7.81 -18.33 -8.97
CA ARG A 323 -6.46 -17.75 -9.07
C ARG A 323 -6.12 -16.56 -8.15
N SER A 324 -7.04 -16.10 -7.31
CA SER A 324 -6.73 -15.06 -6.32
C SER A 324 -7.67 -15.12 -5.12
N ALA A 325 -7.12 -14.98 -3.92
CA ALA A 325 -7.83 -14.83 -2.66
C ALA A 325 -7.03 -13.96 -1.71
N VAL A 326 -7.73 -13.34 -0.75
CA VAL A 326 -7.09 -12.61 0.34
C VAL A 326 -6.76 -13.60 1.45
N ALA A 327 -5.48 -13.82 1.67
CA ALA A 327 -4.96 -14.64 2.75
C ALA A 327 -4.74 -13.79 4.01
N LEU A 328 -4.86 -14.43 5.17
CA LEU A 328 -4.46 -13.92 6.48
C LEU A 328 -3.62 -14.96 7.20
N THR A 329 -2.53 -14.52 7.83
CA THR A 329 -1.85 -15.24 8.90
C THR A 329 -1.65 -14.32 10.10
N ALA A 330 -1.40 -14.93 11.26
CA ALA A 330 -1.14 -14.21 12.49
C ALA A 330 -0.06 -14.90 13.32
N SER A 331 0.69 -14.10 14.06
CA SER A 331 1.63 -14.53 15.10
C SER A 331 1.19 -13.97 16.45
N SER A 332 1.22 -14.81 17.48
CA SER A 332 0.91 -14.41 18.86
C SER A 332 2.13 -14.45 19.79
N ASP A 333 3.33 -14.68 19.24
CA ASP A 333 4.58 -14.85 19.98
C ASP A 333 5.71 -13.94 19.45
N GLY A 334 5.33 -12.80 18.85
CA GLY A 334 6.26 -11.79 18.35
C GLY A 334 6.96 -12.20 17.06
N GLY A 335 6.25 -12.84 16.14
CA GLY A 335 6.72 -13.23 14.81
C GLY A 335 7.56 -14.51 14.78
N ARG A 336 7.58 -15.30 15.86
CA ARG A 336 8.40 -16.53 15.94
C ARG A 336 7.69 -17.73 15.33
N THR A 337 6.39 -17.84 15.57
CA THR A 337 5.53 -18.83 14.94
C THR A 337 4.29 -18.18 14.34
N TRP A 338 3.74 -18.84 13.32
CA TRP A 338 2.68 -18.30 12.49
C TRP A 338 1.56 -19.32 12.33
N ALA A 339 0.32 -18.83 12.40
CA ALA A 339 -0.85 -19.65 12.10
C ALA A 339 -0.85 -20.06 10.61
N ARG A 340 -1.45 -21.22 10.31
CA ARG A 340 -1.66 -21.64 8.92
C ARG A 340 -2.46 -20.56 8.17
N PRO A 341 -2.02 -20.11 6.97
CA PRO A 341 -2.76 -19.15 6.15
C PRO A 341 -4.21 -19.56 5.91
N ARG A 342 -5.13 -18.58 5.97
CA ARG A 342 -6.57 -18.76 5.73
C ARG A 342 -7.11 -17.68 4.80
N ARG A 343 -8.05 -18.06 3.94
CA ARG A 343 -8.83 -17.11 3.15
C ARG A 343 -9.76 -16.33 4.07
N VAL A 344 -9.82 -15.01 3.89
CA VAL A 344 -10.69 -14.12 4.69
C VAL A 344 -11.69 -13.32 3.87
N ASN A 345 -11.54 -13.25 2.55
CA ASN A 345 -12.56 -12.70 1.66
C ASN A 345 -13.69 -13.71 1.40
N GLY A 346 -14.93 -13.21 1.36
CA GLY A 346 -16.16 -13.93 1.04
C GLY A 346 -16.53 -13.94 -0.43
N THR A 347 -15.57 -13.64 -1.32
CA THR A 347 -15.72 -13.76 -2.77
C THR A 347 -16.06 -15.21 -3.10
N PRO A 348 -17.15 -15.51 -3.81
CA PRO A 348 -17.43 -16.87 -4.26
C PRO A 348 -16.38 -17.33 -5.27
N ASP A 349 -16.02 -18.62 -5.27
CA ASP A 349 -15.15 -19.15 -6.31
C ASP A 349 -15.85 -19.21 -7.67
N SER A 350 -15.07 -18.97 -8.72
CA SER A 350 -15.46 -19.14 -10.12
C SER A 350 -14.35 -19.90 -10.85
N PRO A 351 -14.59 -20.38 -12.09
CA PRO A 351 -13.50 -20.85 -12.93
C PRO A 351 -12.36 -19.81 -13.03
N PRO A 352 -11.10 -20.25 -13.24
CA PRO A 352 -9.97 -19.35 -13.49
C PRO A 352 -10.28 -18.30 -14.56
N GLY A 353 -10.02 -17.04 -14.26
CA GLY A 353 -10.36 -15.91 -15.14
C GLY A 353 -11.83 -15.47 -15.09
N GLY A 354 -12.62 -16.01 -14.15
CA GLY A 354 -13.98 -15.54 -13.84
C GLY A 354 -14.01 -14.43 -12.78
N THR A 355 -15.17 -14.22 -12.20
CA THR A 355 -15.46 -13.11 -11.26
C THR A 355 -15.02 -13.38 -9.81
N GLY A 356 -14.60 -14.60 -9.49
CA GLY A 356 -14.28 -15.05 -8.13
C GLY A 356 -12.93 -14.59 -7.58
N GLN A 357 -12.43 -13.43 -7.99
CA GLN A 357 -11.08 -12.95 -7.69
C GLN A 357 -11.14 -11.73 -6.76
N ALA A 358 -10.41 -11.80 -5.64
CA ALA A 358 -10.15 -10.66 -4.76
C ALA A 358 -8.67 -10.29 -4.74
N PHE A 359 -8.35 -9.01 -4.59
CA PHE A 359 -6.98 -8.51 -4.74
C PHE A 359 -6.67 -7.19 -4.03
N THR A 360 -5.38 -6.87 -3.93
CA THR A 360 -4.82 -5.69 -3.25
C THR A 360 -5.30 -5.53 -1.80
N PRO A 361 -5.09 -6.54 -0.93
CA PRO A 361 -5.54 -6.48 0.44
C PRO A 361 -4.70 -5.53 1.29
N GLN A 362 -5.32 -4.81 2.23
CA GLN A 362 -4.65 -4.03 3.29
C GLN A 362 -5.28 -4.38 4.64
N ILE A 363 -4.53 -4.27 5.74
CA ILE A 363 -4.96 -4.63 7.09
C ILE A 363 -4.60 -3.56 8.11
N ASP A 364 -5.53 -3.28 9.04
CA ASP A 364 -5.21 -2.49 10.21
C ASP A 364 -5.94 -3.00 11.47
N ALA A 365 -5.34 -2.74 12.62
CA ALA A 365 -5.82 -3.15 13.93
C ALA A 365 -6.18 -1.93 14.80
N ALA A 366 -7.44 -1.80 15.16
CA ALA A 366 -7.89 -0.79 16.10
C ALA A 366 -7.40 -1.11 17.54
N PRO A 367 -7.34 -0.11 18.45
CA PRO A 367 -6.84 -0.30 19.81
C PRO A 367 -7.63 -1.33 20.64
N ASP A 368 -8.91 -1.55 20.32
CA ASP A 368 -9.73 -2.58 20.98
C ASP A 368 -9.45 -4.02 20.50
N GLY A 369 -8.61 -4.16 19.47
CA GLY A 369 -8.26 -5.42 18.84
C GLY A 369 -9.20 -5.83 17.69
N THR A 370 -10.11 -4.95 17.27
CA THR A 370 -10.84 -5.12 16.01
C THR A 370 -9.88 -5.02 14.85
N LEU A 371 -9.96 -5.95 13.90
CA LEU A 371 -9.24 -5.91 12.63
C LEU A 371 -10.19 -5.43 11.53
N ALA A 372 -9.65 -4.64 10.60
CA ALA A 372 -10.23 -4.40 9.30
C ALA A 372 -9.28 -4.87 8.22
N ILE A 373 -9.84 -5.47 7.17
CA ILE A 373 -9.14 -5.84 5.95
C ILE A 373 -9.91 -5.23 4.78
N THR A 374 -9.25 -4.46 3.93
CA THR A 374 -9.86 -3.95 2.70
C THR A 374 -9.29 -4.63 1.48
N TYR A 375 -10.06 -4.82 0.43
CA TYR A 375 -9.62 -5.43 -0.83
C TYR A 375 -10.61 -5.11 -1.96
N TYR A 376 -10.15 -5.21 -3.21
CA TYR A 376 -11.02 -5.16 -4.39
C TYR A 376 -11.51 -6.56 -4.78
N ASP A 377 -12.67 -6.62 -5.42
CA ASP A 377 -13.29 -7.88 -5.86
C ASP A 377 -14.19 -7.67 -7.08
N LEU A 378 -14.27 -8.70 -7.92
CA LEU A 378 -15.04 -8.79 -9.16
C LEU A 378 -16.37 -9.55 -9.03
N ARG A 379 -16.78 -9.99 -7.83
CA ARG A 379 -17.96 -10.86 -7.61
C ARG A 379 -19.28 -10.34 -8.17
N ASP A 380 -19.38 -9.03 -8.40
CA ASP A 380 -20.57 -8.36 -8.91
C ASP A 380 -20.51 -8.09 -10.42
N ASP A 381 -19.47 -8.58 -11.08
CA ASP A 381 -19.36 -8.49 -12.52
C ASP A 381 -20.33 -9.42 -13.24
N THR A 382 -20.83 -8.92 -14.35
CA THR A 382 -21.73 -9.63 -15.25
C THR A 382 -21.21 -9.42 -16.67
N ALA A 383 -21.56 -10.31 -17.59
CA ALA A 383 -21.14 -10.20 -18.99
C ALA A 383 -21.50 -8.85 -19.65
N ALA A 384 -22.48 -8.12 -19.11
CA ALA A 384 -22.89 -6.81 -19.61
C ALA A 384 -22.17 -5.62 -18.94
N ALA A 385 -21.56 -5.80 -17.77
CA ALA A 385 -21.03 -4.70 -16.94
C ALA A 385 -19.58 -4.34 -17.25
N GLY A 386 -18.78 -5.27 -17.77
CA GLY A 386 -17.38 -5.02 -18.16
C GLY A 386 -16.46 -4.83 -16.96
N ALA A 387 -16.11 -5.92 -16.27
CA ALA A 387 -15.21 -5.92 -15.11
C ALA A 387 -15.66 -5.02 -13.93
N SER A 388 -16.94 -5.12 -13.57
CA SER A 388 -17.53 -4.49 -12.38
C SER A 388 -16.73 -4.85 -11.13
N THR A 389 -16.09 -3.84 -10.55
CA THR A 389 -15.19 -3.98 -9.40
C THR A 389 -15.76 -3.22 -8.21
N THR A 390 -15.71 -3.83 -7.02
CA THR A 390 -16.12 -3.22 -5.76
C THR A 390 -14.96 -3.22 -4.77
N HIS A 391 -14.79 -2.14 -4.02
CA HIS A 391 -13.88 -2.09 -2.87
C HIS A 391 -14.64 -2.49 -1.61
N TRP A 392 -14.17 -3.52 -0.92
CA TRP A 392 -14.80 -4.12 0.26
C TRP A 392 -13.99 -3.85 1.52
N MET A 393 -14.68 -3.90 2.67
CA MET A 393 -14.05 -3.98 3.99
C MET A 393 -14.62 -5.17 4.77
N ALA A 394 -13.76 -6.05 5.23
CA ALA A 394 -14.06 -7.14 6.14
C ALA A 394 -13.57 -6.80 7.55
N THR A 395 -14.44 -6.90 8.55
CA THR A 395 -14.10 -6.56 9.96
C THR A 395 -14.29 -7.73 10.90
N CYS A 396 -13.42 -7.86 11.92
CA CYS A 396 -13.51 -8.90 12.94
C CYS A 396 -13.09 -8.35 14.32
N GLY A 397 -13.89 -8.56 15.38
CA GLY A 397 -13.65 -8.02 16.73
C GLY A 397 -13.47 -9.07 17.84
N GLY A 398 -13.24 -10.34 17.49
CA GLY A 398 -13.23 -11.45 18.44
C GLY A 398 -11.93 -12.27 18.44
N PRO A 399 -11.79 -13.27 19.33
CA PRO A 399 -10.62 -14.16 19.33
C PRO A 399 -10.48 -14.98 18.05
N GLY A 400 -11.56 -15.12 17.26
CA GLY A 400 -11.56 -15.79 15.96
C GLY A 400 -10.70 -15.10 14.90
N CYS A 401 -10.40 -13.80 15.03
CA CYS A 401 -9.68 -13.06 13.98
C CYS A 401 -8.29 -13.65 13.71
N VAL A 402 -7.58 -14.10 14.77
CA VAL A 402 -6.27 -14.78 14.67
C VAL A 402 -6.35 -16.06 13.81
N ARG A 403 -7.52 -16.70 13.74
CA ARG A 403 -7.75 -17.90 12.92
C ARG A 403 -8.41 -17.60 11.56
N GLY A 404 -8.60 -16.33 11.19
CA GLY A 404 -9.34 -15.98 9.97
C GLY A 404 -10.86 -16.15 10.09
N GLU A 405 -11.40 -16.28 11.31
CA GLU A 405 -12.82 -16.56 11.55
C GLU A 405 -13.57 -15.31 12.03
N GLY A 406 -14.84 -15.18 11.62
CA GLY A 406 -15.73 -14.14 12.14
C GLY A 406 -15.66 -12.79 11.43
N PHE A 407 -15.01 -12.74 10.27
CA PHE A 407 -15.02 -11.56 9.39
C PHE A 407 -16.41 -11.29 8.83
N ARG A 408 -16.81 -10.02 8.83
CA ARG A 408 -18.05 -9.52 8.24
C ARG A 408 -17.74 -8.46 7.21
N GLU A 409 -18.21 -8.69 5.99
CA GLU A 409 -17.93 -7.86 4.83
C GLU A 409 -18.98 -6.78 4.63
N ARG A 410 -18.54 -5.64 4.14
CA ARG A 410 -19.40 -4.55 3.68
C ARG A 410 -18.76 -3.86 2.49
N ARG A 411 -19.59 -3.38 1.57
CA ARG A 411 -19.16 -2.55 0.45
C ARG A 411 -18.68 -1.20 0.99
N LEU A 412 -17.55 -0.75 0.49
CA LEU A 412 -16.97 0.56 0.83
C LEU A 412 -17.02 1.53 -0.35
N GLY A 413 -16.86 1.03 -1.57
CA GLY A 413 -16.98 1.81 -2.80
C GLY A 413 -17.26 0.94 -4.02
N GLY A 414 -17.73 1.57 -5.10
CA GLY A 414 -18.18 0.89 -6.31
C GLY A 414 -19.65 0.43 -6.26
N PRO A 415 -20.09 -0.37 -7.24
CA PRO A 415 -19.27 -0.92 -8.32
C PRO A 415 -18.77 0.14 -9.31
N PHE A 416 -17.61 -0.07 -9.91
CA PHE A 416 -17.06 0.72 -11.02
C PHE A 416 -16.45 -0.19 -12.10
N ASP A 417 -16.28 0.31 -13.30
CA ASP A 417 -15.72 -0.43 -14.44
C ASP A 417 -14.19 -0.32 -14.43
N LEU A 418 -13.52 -1.40 -14.04
CA LEU A 418 -12.05 -1.48 -13.96
C LEU A 418 -11.38 -1.45 -15.33
N ASP A 419 -12.07 -1.86 -16.39
CA ASP A 419 -11.53 -1.90 -17.75
C ASP A 419 -11.24 -0.48 -18.29
N LYS A 420 -11.90 0.53 -17.71
CA LYS A 420 -11.68 1.96 -17.97
C LYS A 420 -10.50 2.59 -17.23
N ALA A 421 -9.86 1.87 -16.31
CA ALA A 421 -8.68 2.39 -15.61
C ALA A 421 -7.52 2.66 -16.57
N PHE A 422 -6.54 3.46 -16.10
CA PHE A 422 -5.29 3.65 -16.82
C PHE A 422 -4.63 2.30 -17.16
N ARG A 423 -4.16 2.17 -18.40
CA ARG A 423 -3.49 0.96 -18.88
C ARG A 423 -2.00 1.04 -18.70
N TRP A 424 -1.45 0.08 -17.98
CA TRP A 424 -0.02 -0.13 -17.81
C TRP A 424 0.29 -1.59 -18.14
N PHE A 425 1.27 -1.84 -19.02
CA PHE A 425 1.52 -3.19 -19.56
C PHE A 425 0.23 -3.90 -20.06
N ASP A 426 -0.59 -3.18 -20.82
CA ASP A 426 -1.89 -3.60 -21.40
C ASP A 426 -3.01 -3.93 -20.40
N GLY A 427 -2.71 -3.98 -19.10
CA GLY A 427 -3.68 -4.22 -18.03
C GLY A 427 -4.09 -2.95 -17.28
N PRO A 428 -5.25 -2.95 -16.59
CA PRO A 428 -5.64 -1.85 -15.73
C PRO A 428 -4.73 -1.75 -14.50
N PHE A 429 -4.43 -0.52 -14.07
CA PHE A 429 -3.57 -0.26 -12.91
C PHE A 429 -4.17 0.78 -11.96
N LEU A 430 -4.64 0.30 -10.80
CA LEU A 430 -5.08 1.15 -9.68
C LEU A 430 -3.93 1.42 -8.69
N GLY A 431 -2.94 0.52 -8.64
CA GLY A 431 -1.86 0.53 -7.68
C GLY A 431 -1.56 -0.85 -7.10
N SER A 432 -0.38 -1.01 -6.50
CA SER A 432 0.02 -2.24 -5.82
C SER A 432 -0.50 -2.36 -4.37
N TYR A 433 -1.03 -1.26 -3.81
CA TYR A 433 -1.58 -1.15 -2.46
C TYR A 433 -2.65 -0.05 -2.43
N THR A 434 -3.39 0.01 -1.32
CA THR A 434 -4.35 1.08 -1.00
C THR A 434 -4.08 1.61 0.41
N GLY A 435 -4.79 2.64 0.87
CA GLY A 435 -4.65 3.15 2.24
C GLY A 435 -5.69 2.54 3.17
N LEU A 436 -5.29 2.14 4.37
CA LEU A 436 -6.19 1.73 5.46
C LEU A 436 -5.62 2.19 6.81
N ALA A 437 -6.44 2.85 7.62
CA ALA A 437 -6.07 3.23 8.97
C ALA A 437 -7.31 3.34 9.87
N HIS A 438 -7.13 3.13 11.17
CA HIS A 438 -8.18 3.24 12.15
C HIS A 438 -8.31 4.64 12.74
N THR A 439 -9.51 4.93 13.22
CA THR A 439 -9.84 6.02 14.13
C THR A 439 -10.30 5.42 15.46
N PRO A 440 -10.50 6.22 16.52
CA PRO A 440 -11.12 5.72 17.75
C PRO A 440 -12.53 5.13 17.59
N ARG A 441 -13.18 5.34 16.44
CA ARG A 441 -14.58 4.93 16.20
C ARG A 441 -14.76 3.99 15.01
N GLY A 442 -13.68 3.57 14.35
CA GLY A 442 -13.81 2.80 13.11
C GLY A 442 -12.57 2.81 12.25
N PHE A 443 -12.76 2.58 10.95
CA PHE A 443 -11.70 2.47 9.96
C PHE A 443 -11.99 3.37 8.76
N VAL A 444 -10.92 3.91 8.18
CA VAL A 444 -10.94 4.76 7.00
C VAL A 444 -10.05 4.10 5.96
N SER A 445 -10.50 4.02 4.72
CA SER A 445 -9.70 3.55 3.60
C SER A 445 -9.65 4.59 2.50
N ALA A 446 -8.49 4.71 1.87
CA ALA A 446 -8.28 5.49 0.65
C ALA A 446 -8.00 4.55 -0.53
N PHE A 447 -8.76 4.66 -1.61
CA PHE A 447 -8.72 3.70 -2.71
C PHE A 447 -9.06 4.38 -4.04
N VAL A 448 -8.68 3.77 -5.15
CA VAL A 448 -8.92 4.29 -6.52
C VAL A 448 -10.18 3.64 -7.12
N MET A 449 -10.96 4.42 -7.86
CA MET A 449 -12.02 3.93 -8.75
C MET A 449 -11.88 4.57 -10.13
N SER A 450 -12.17 3.81 -11.20
CA SER A 450 -12.03 4.24 -12.60
C SER A 450 -13.35 4.51 -13.29
N GLY A 451 -13.31 5.30 -14.37
CA GLY A 451 -14.44 5.42 -15.30
C GLY A 451 -15.65 6.21 -14.82
N GLU A 452 -15.55 6.89 -13.68
CA GLU A 452 -16.63 7.69 -13.07
C GLU A 452 -16.80 9.06 -13.74
N ARG A 453 -15.77 9.56 -14.45
CA ARG A 453 -15.78 10.87 -15.11
C ARG A 453 -15.27 10.78 -16.54
N ALA A 454 -15.91 11.51 -17.45
CA ALA A 454 -15.52 11.54 -18.86
C ALA A 454 -14.16 12.22 -19.03
N GLY A 455 -13.23 11.54 -19.71
CA GLY A 455 -11.87 12.06 -19.99
C GLY A 455 -10.90 11.96 -18.81
N ASP A 456 -11.32 11.36 -17.70
CA ASP A 456 -10.49 11.14 -16.51
C ASP A 456 -10.42 9.62 -16.24
N PRO A 457 -9.22 9.00 -16.27
CA PRO A 457 -9.12 7.55 -16.19
C PRO A 457 -9.54 7.02 -14.81
N GLN A 458 -9.20 7.73 -13.73
CA GLN A 458 -9.47 7.28 -12.37
C GLN A 458 -9.46 8.41 -11.34
N ASP A 459 -9.78 8.08 -10.08
CA ASP A 459 -9.87 9.05 -8.99
C ASP A 459 -9.62 8.37 -7.65
N VAL A 460 -9.10 9.12 -6.67
CA VAL A 460 -8.96 8.69 -5.27
C VAL A 460 -10.21 9.04 -4.46
N TYR A 461 -10.69 8.04 -3.73
CA TYR A 461 -11.85 8.10 -2.85
C TYR A 461 -11.48 7.71 -1.43
N VAL A 462 -12.23 8.25 -0.46
CA VAL A 462 -12.15 7.89 0.95
C VAL A 462 -13.49 7.34 1.42
N GLY A 463 -13.46 6.13 1.98
CA GLY A 463 -14.61 5.50 2.63
C GLY A 463 -14.34 5.27 4.12
N GLU A 464 -15.34 5.47 4.96
CA GLU A 464 -15.24 5.27 6.41
C GLU A 464 -16.32 4.30 6.92
N VAL A 465 -15.92 3.44 7.86
CA VAL A 465 -16.78 2.48 8.51
C VAL A 465 -16.68 2.66 10.01
N GLN A 466 -17.80 2.99 10.65
CA GLN A 466 -17.85 3.02 12.11
C GLN A 466 -17.99 1.62 12.70
N THR A 467 -17.18 1.31 13.70
CA THR A 467 -17.27 0.10 14.50
C THR A 467 -17.98 0.42 15.82
N CYS A 468 -19.22 -0.04 15.96
CA CYS A 468 -19.98 0.14 17.19
C CYS A 468 -19.38 -0.70 18.33
N SER A 469 -18.61 -0.10 19.22
CA SER A 469 -18.23 -0.68 20.51
C SER A 469 -19.35 -0.43 21.54
N GLY A 470 -20.49 -1.12 21.39
CA GLY A 470 -21.63 -1.01 22.31
C GLY A 470 -22.54 0.22 22.08
N ARG A 471 -23.79 0.09 22.54
CA ARG A 471 -24.99 0.95 22.31
C ARG A 471 -24.78 2.14 21.35
N CYS A 472 -24.78 1.84 20.06
CA CYS A 472 -25.09 2.84 19.03
C CYS A 472 -26.56 3.24 19.21
N HIS A 473 -26.81 4.38 19.88
CA HIS A 473 -28.09 5.06 19.75
C HIS A 473 -28.14 5.64 18.34
N VAL A 474 -28.92 4.98 17.48
CA VAL A 474 -29.41 5.57 16.23
C VAL A 474 -30.06 6.89 16.62
N ARG A 475 -29.49 8.01 16.16
CA ARG A 475 -30.13 9.32 16.20
C ARG A 475 -30.63 9.66 14.82
#